data_AF-A0A1W2FFL1-F1
#
_entry.id   AF-A0A1W2FFL1-F1
#
_cell.length_a   1.000
_cell.length_b   1.000
_cell.length_c   1.000
_cell.angle_alpha   90.00
_cell.angle_beta   90.00
_cell.angle_gamma   90.00
#
_symmetry.space_group_name_H-M   'P 1'
#
loop_
_entity.id
_entity.type
_entity.pdbx_description
1 polymer ?
#
loop_
_entity_poly.entity_id
_entity_poly.type
_entity_poly.pdbx_seq_one_letter_code
_entity_poly.pdbx_strand_id
1 'polypeptide(L)' 'MIDKGLVARAEWRKSSFSGSGGAGAGNCVEVASLADGTIALRNSNHPDAGVVFFNRAEIAAWIKGCKAGEFDDLDT' A
#
# COMPACT_ATOMS: atom_id res chain seq x y z
N MET A 1 -5.12 11.61 -15.21
CA MET A 1 -5.87 10.46 -14.65
C MET A 1 -4.97 9.24 -14.78
N ILE A 2 -4.76 8.46 -13.71
CA ILE A 2 -3.99 7.22 -13.81
C ILE A 2 -4.81 6.22 -14.64
N ASP A 3 -4.16 5.57 -15.61
CA ASP A 3 -4.80 4.56 -16.45
C ASP A 3 -5.18 3.33 -15.61
N LYS A 4 -6.45 2.92 -15.71
CA LYS A 4 -6.93 1.69 -15.06
C LYS A 4 -6.20 0.45 -15.56
N GLY A 5 -5.71 0.45 -16.80
CA GLY A 5 -4.90 -0.60 -17.37
C GLY A 5 -3.57 -0.80 -16.64
N LEU A 6 -2.95 0.28 -16.14
CA LEU A 6 -1.73 0.20 -15.33
C LEU A 6 -1.98 -0.47 -13.98
N VAL A 7 -3.07 -0.10 -13.31
CA VAL A 7 -3.47 -0.66 -12.01
C VAL A 7 -3.79 -2.15 -12.11
N ALA A 8 -4.50 -2.56 -13.17
CA ALA A 8 -4.90 -3.95 -13.40
C ALA A 8 -3.71 -4.90 -13.64
N ARG A 9 -2.59 -4.38 -14.15
CA ARG A 9 -1.37 -5.14 -14.45
C ARG A 9 -0.28 -4.99 -13.39
N ALA A 10 -0.56 -4.26 -12.31
CA ALA A 10 0.42 -3.95 -11.30
C ALA A 10 0.80 -5.20 -10.50
N GLU A 11 2.08 -5.34 -10.17
CA GLU A 11 2.58 -6.38 -9.27
C GLU A 11 2.35 -5.96 -7.82
N TRP A 12 1.20 -6.35 -7.27
CA TRP A 12 0.80 -6.04 -5.90
C TRP A 12 1.57 -6.85 -4.87
N ARG A 13 2.07 -6.17 -3.84
CA ARG A 13 2.82 -6.77 -2.74
C ARG A 13 2.20 -6.40 -1.39
N LYS A 14 1.94 -7.42 -0.57
CA LYS A 14 1.55 -7.28 0.83
C LYS A 14 2.77 -7.24 1.76
N SER A 15 2.57 -6.73 2.98
CA SER A 15 3.57 -6.85 4.04
C SER A 15 3.71 -8.31 4.49
N SER A 16 4.92 -8.74 4.86
CA SER A 16 5.13 -10.04 5.53
C SER A 16 4.53 -10.11 6.93
N PHE A 17 4.21 -8.95 7.52
CA PHE A 17 3.50 -8.85 8.80
C PHE A 17 1.98 -8.99 8.64
N SER A 18 1.46 -9.00 7.40
CA SER A 18 0.05 -9.32 7.14
C SER A 18 -0.15 -10.84 7.26
N GLY A 19 -0.84 -11.29 8.31
CA GLY A 19 -1.07 -12.71 8.61
C GLY A 19 -2.19 -13.36 7.77
N SER A 20 -2.21 -14.70 7.76
CA SER A 20 -3.19 -15.52 7.03
C SER A 20 -4.18 -16.29 7.93
N GLY A 21 -4.32 -15.94 9.23
CA GLY A 21 -5.27 -16.60 10.14
C GLY A 21 -5.36 -15.97 11.55
N GLY A 22 -6.49 -16.17 12.24
CA GLY A 22 -6.78 -15.63 13.58
C GLY A 22 -7.28 -14.18 13.56
N ALA A 23 -7.24 -13.48 14.70
CA ALA A 23 -7.68 -12.07 14.83
C ALA A 23 -6.94 -11.05 13.92
N GLY A 24 -5.89 -11.49 13.21
CA GLY A 24 -5.18 -10.71 12.17
C GLY A 24 -5.57 -11.09 10.72
N ALA A 25 -6.58 -11.93 10.52
CA ALA A 25 -7.13 -12.22 9.21
C ALA A 25 -7.87 -10.98 8.67
N GLY A 26 -7.19 -10.18 7.83
CA GLY A 26 -7.78 -9.00 7.22
C GLY A 26 -6.92 -7.73 7.22
N ASN A 27 -5.72 -7.76 7.81
CA ASN A 27 -4.83 -6.58 7.91
C ASN A 27 -4.03 -6.32 6.61
N CYS A 28 -4.65 -6.51 5.46
CA CYS A 28 -3.97 -6.60 4.18
C CYS A 28 -4.06 -5.26 3.44
N VAL A 29 -3.03 -4.42 3.60
CA VAL A 29 -2.72 -3.33 2.68
C VAL A 29 -1.70 -3.85 1.68
N GLU A 30 -1.89 -3.51 0.41
CA GLU A 30 -0.93 -3.84 -0.65
C GLU A 30 -0.49 -2.61 -1.42
N VAL A 31 0.75 -2.70 -1.92
CA VAL A 31 1.43 -1.64 -2.62
C VAL A 31 2.01 -2.18 -3.93
N ALA A 32 2.00 -1.37 -4.97
CA ALA A 32 2.62 -1.69 -6.26
C ALA A 32 3.33 -0.47 -6.84
N SER A 33 4.44 -0.71 -7.56
CA SER A 33 5.02 0.28 -8.46
C SER A 33 4.40 0.11 -9.83
N LEU A 34 3.87 1.19 -10.41
CA LEU A 34 3.34 1.19 -11.76
C LEU A 34 4.45 1.48 -12.78
N ALA A 35 4.20 1.17 -14.05
CA ALA A 35 5.17 1.34 -15.13
C ALA A 35 5.56 2.82 -15.39
N ASP A 36 4.72 3.76 -14.97
CA ASP A 36 4.96 5.21 -15.07
C ASP A 36 5.72 5.79 -13.87
N GLY A 37 6.11 4.95 -12.90
CA GLY A 37 6.82 5.36 -11.68
C GLY A 37 5.91 5.80 -10.53
N THR A 38 4.59 5.79 -10.72
CA THR A 38 3.61 6.01 -9.64
C THR A 38 3.61 4.83 -8.67
N ILE A 39 3.44 5.10 -7.37
CA ILE A 39 3.18 4.07 -6.37
C ILE A 39 1.69 4.02 -6.08
N ALA A 40 1.11 2.83 -6.16
CA ALA A 40 -0.30 2.57 -5.89
C ALA A 40 -0.43 1.84 -4.55
N LEU A 41 -1.41 2.25 -3.74
CA LEU A 41 -1.75 1.62 -2.46
C LEU A 41 -3.25 1.37 -2.38
N ARG A 42 -3.65 0.18 -1.90
CA ARG A 42 -5.06 -0.17 -1.70
C ARG A 42 -5.26 -1.17 -0.56
N ASN A 43 -6.51 -1.32 -0.15
CA ASN A 43 -6.93 -2.40 0.75
C ASN A 43 -7.07 -3.70 -0.05
N SER A 44 -6.33 -4.75 0.30
CA SER A 44 -6.39 -6.04 -0.40
C SER A 44 -7.72 -6.76 -0.24
N ASN A 45 -8.49 -6.50 0.82
CA ASN A 45 -9.81 -7.12 1.02
C ASN A 45 -10.92 -6.41 0.23
N HIS A 46 -10.67 -5.16 -0.16
CA HIS A 46 -11.59 -4.34 -0.94
C HIS A 46 -10.84 -3.64 -2.09
N PRO A 47 -10.26 -4.41 -3.03
CA PRO A 47 -9.42 -3.86 -4.09
C PRO A 47 -10.17 -2.89 -5.02
N ASP A 48 -11.49 -3.01 -5.10
CA ASP A 48 -12.37 -2.17 -5.92
C ASP A 48 -12.85 -0.89 -5.20
N ALA A 49 -12.60 -0.77 -3.88
CA ALA A 49 -13.03 0.40 -3.11
C ALA A 49 -12.20 1.65 -3.43
N GLY A 50 -11.04 1.49 -4.06
CA GLY A 50 -10.21 2.59 -4.53
C GLY A 50 -8.72 2.34 -4.37
N VAL A 51 -7.94 3.13 -5.10
CA VAL A 51 -6.48 3.13 -5.07
C VAL A 51 -6.00 4.54 -4.76
N VAL A 52 -5.11 4.65 -3.80
CA VAL A 52 -4.39 5.89 -3.49
C VAL A 52 -3.08 5.87 -4.25
N PHE A 53 -2.73 6.99 -4.88
CA PHE A 53 -1.52 7.12 -5.68
C PHE A 53 -0.55 8.10 -5.03
N PHE A 54 0.73 7.73 -5.04
CA PHE A 54 1.82 8.54 -4.54
C PHE A 54 2.88 8.68 -5.63
N ASN A 55 3.52 9.85 -5.68
CA ASN A 55 4.80 9.98 -6.38
C ASN A 55 5.93 9.38 -5.53
N ARG A 56 7.12 9.23 -6.13
CA ARG A 56 8.28 8.61 -5.47
C ARG A 56 8.80 9.42 -4.27
N ALA A 57 8.66 10.75 -4.28
CA ALA A 57 9.10 11.58 -3.17
C ALA A 57 8.17 11.44 -1.96
N GLU A 58 6.86 11.42 -2.20
CA GLU A 58 5.82 11.23 -1.16
C GLU A 58 6.00 9.89 -0.44
N ILE A 59 6.08 8.78 -1.19
CA ILE A 59 6.24 7.46 -0.58
C ILE A 59 7.58 7.34 0.17
N ALA A 60 8.64 7.97 -0.33
CA ALA A 60 9.95 7.94 0.31
C ALA A 60 9.96 8.72 1.62
N ALA A 61 9.28 9.87 1.67
CA ALA A 61 9.10 10.63 2.90
C ALA A 61 8.26 9.84 3.91
N TRP A 62 7.14 9.25 3.48
CA TRP A 62 6.28 8.46 4.36
C TRP A 62 7.00 7.25 4.95
N ILE A 63 7.73 6.46 4.13
CA ILE A 63 8.52 5.32 4.62
C ILE A 63 9.59 5.76 5.63
N LYS A 64 10.20 6.94 5.46
CA LYS A 64 11.16 7.47 6.44
C LYS A 64 10.47 7.77 7.77
N GLY A 65 9.30 8.39 7.77
CA GLY A 65 8.51 8.66 8.97
C GLY A 65 8.10 7.38 9.69
N CYS A 66 7.57 6.38 8.96
CA CYS A 66 7.26 5.07 9.54
C CYS A 66 8.48 4.40 10.19
N LYS A 67 9.66 4.46 9.55
CA LYS A 67 10.89 3.90 10.12
C LYS A 67 11.42 4.68 11.32
N ALA A 68 11.07 5.96 11.44
CA ALA A 68 11.41 6.80 12.57
C ALA A 68 10.43 6.65 13.75
N GLY A 69 9.37 5.84 13.60
CA GLY A 69 8.34 5.64 14.62
C GLY A 69 7.35 6.80 14.74
N GLU A 70 7.27 7.68 13.73
CA GLU A 70 6.40 8.87 13.75
C GLU A 70 4.90 8.54 13.78
N PHE A 71 4.53 7.27 13.58
CA PHE A 71 3.14 6.79 13.48
C PHE A 71 2.85 5.60 14.42
N ASP A 72 3.75 5.29 15.35
CA ASP A 72 3.60 4.11 16.22
C ASP A 72 2.38 4.23 17.16
N ASP A 73 1.92 5.45 17.45
CA ASP A 73 0.70 5.73 18.23
C ASP A 73 -0.59 5.27 17.54
N LEU A 74 -0.55 4.95 16.24
CA LEU A 74 -1.70 4.49 15.47
C LEU A 74 -1.94 2.97 15.60
N ASP A 75 -1.02 2.21 16.20
CA ASP A 75 -1.12 0.75 16.40
C ASP A 75 -1.11 0.35 17.90
N THR A 76 -1.34 1.31 18.80
CA THR A 76 -1.35 1.12 20.28
C THR A 76 -2.73 1.11 20.90
#